data_AF-A0A7S1RBX8-F1
#
_entry.id   AF-A0A7S1RBX8-F1
#
_cell.length_a   1.000
_cell.length_b   1.000
_cell.length_c   1.000
_cell.angle_alpha   90.00
_cell.angle_beta   90.00
_cell.angle_gamma   90.00
#
_symmetry.space_group_name_H-M   'P 1'
#
loop_
_entity.id
_entity.type
_entity.pdbx_description
1 polymer ?
#
loop_
_entity_poly.entity_id
_entity_poly.type
_entity_poly.pdbx_seq_one_letter_code
_entity_poly.pdbx_strand_id
1 'polypeptide(L)'
;DYNESMNTVLGQELLRFNKLVRKVRSTLANVGKAVKGLVVMSSELEDVANGIMTNMTPSVWKACSYPSLKPLVGYVADLSARLRFLQNWISEGIPPTFWLSGFYFTQSFLTGQL
;
A
#
# COMPACT_ATOMS: atom_id res chain seq x y z
N ASP A 1 9.41 5.75 26.31
CA ASP A 1 8.27 6.62 25.95
C ASP A 1 7.29 5.94 24.99
N TYR A 2 6.02 5.84 25.37
CA TYR A 2 4.93 5.32 24.52
C TYR A 2 4.81 6.07 23.18
N ASN A 3 4.99 7.39 23.22
CA ASN A 3 4.98 8.24 22.03
C ASN A 3 6.12 7.90 21.05
N GLU A 4 7.31 7.59 21.56
CA GLU A 4 8.45 7.20 20.72
C GLU A 4 8.25 5.82 20.07
N SER A 5 7.67 4.88 20.81
CA SER A 5 7.28 3.56 20.30
C SER A 5 6.27 3.68 19.15
N MET A 6 5.20 4.46 19.36
CA MET A 6 4.16 4.69 18.35
C MET A 6 4.67 5.41 17.09
N ASN A 7 5.57 6.40 17.25
CA ASN A 7 6.22 7.06 16.12
C ASN A 7 7.10 6.09 15.30
N THR A 8 7.75 5.14 15.97
CA THR A 8 8.55 4.11 15.31
C THR A 8 7.66 3.17 14.49
N VAL A 9 6.53 2.72 15.05
CA VAL A 9 5.54 1.91 14.32
C VAL A 9 5.00 2.67 13.10
N LEU A 10 4.60 3.93 13.28
CA LEU A 10 4.11 4.79 12.19
C LEU A 10 5.16 4.92 11.07
N GLY A 11 6.42 5.21 11.41
CA GLY A 11 7.50 5.31 10.42
C GLY A 11 7.72 4.02 9.62
N GLN A 12 7.71 2.87 10.30
CA GLN A 12 7.86 1.56 9.67
C GLN A 12 6.71 1.21 8.72
N GLU A 13 5.49 1.60 9.07
CA GLU A 13 4.30 1.42 8.24
C GLU A 13 4.35 2.34 7.01
N LEU A 14 4.68 3.62 7.20
CA LEU A 14 4.83 4.58 6.11
C LEU A 14 5.89 4.14 5.09
N LEU A 15 7.01 3.55 5.53
CA LEU A 15 8.01 3.00 4.61
C LEU A 15 7.42 1.92 3.69
N ARG A 16 6.58 1.02 4.23
CA ARG A 16 5.93 -0.06 3.47
C ARG A 16 4.87 0.48 2.51
N PHE A 17 3.97 1.33 2.99
CA PHE A 17 2.95 1.96 2.14
C PHE A 17 3.57 2.81 1.04
N ASN A 18 4.62 3.57 1.33
CA ASN A 18 5.32 4.35 0.31
C ASN A 18 5.99 3.45 -0.73
N LYS A 19 6.59 2.32 -0.32
CA LYS A 19 7.14 1.33 -1.27
C LYS A 19 6.05 0.79 -2.20
N LEU A 20 4.89 0.40 -1.66
CA LEU A 20 3.75 -0.07 -2.44
C LEU A 20 3.25 1.00 -3.41
N VAL A 21 2.99 2.22 -2.94
CA VAL A 21 2.48 3.33 -3.77
C VAL A 21 3.46 3.67 -4.90
N ARG A 22 4.77 3.69 -4.62
CA ARG A 22 5.79 3.88 -5.67
C ARG A 22 5.74 2.77 -6.71
N LYS A 23 5.63 1.51 -6.29
CA LYS A 23 5.54 0.35 -7.19
C LYS A 23 4.28 0.40 -8.06
N VAL A 24 3.12 0.73 -7.47
CA VAL A 24 1.86 0.92 -8.20
C VAL A 24 2.01 2.03 -9.25
N ARG A 25 2.48 3.21 -8.85
CA ARG A 25 2.64 4.36 -9.76
C ARG A 25 3.64 4.09 -10.89
N SER A 26 4.79 3.49 -10.58
CA SER A 26 5.82 3.23 -11.57
C SER A 26 5.40 2.18 -12.59
N THR A 27 4.77 1.10 -12.15
CA THR A 27 4.27 0.05 -13.05
C THR A 27 3.15 0.56 -13.94
N LEU A 28 2.18 1.33 -13.41
CA LEU A 28 1.13 1.97 -14.22
C LEU A 28 1.71 2.91 -15.28
N ALA A 29 2.68 3.75 -14.91
CA ALA A 29 3.33 4.64 -15.85
C ALA A 29 4.08 3.87 -16.95
N ASN A 30 4.74 2.76 -16.60
CA ASN A 30 5.46 1.93 -17.55
C ASN A 30 4.53 1.12 -18.46
N VAL A 31 3.37 0.64 -17.97
CA VAL A 31 2.33 0.06 -18.83
C VAL A 31 1.88 1.08 -19.87
N GLY A 32 1.60 2.32 -19.46
CA GLY A 32 1.23 3.39 -20.39
C GLY A 32 2.31 3.71 -21.43
N LYS A 33 3.59 3.60 -21.08
CA LYS A 33 4.71 3.72 -22.03
C LYS A 33 4.83 2.51 -22.95
N ALA A 34 4.63 1.30 -22.42
CA ALA A 34 4.72 0.07 -23.19
C ALA A 34 3.64 -0.03 -24.27
N VAL A 35 2.40 0.38 -23.95
CA VAL A 35 1.31 0.48 -24.94
C VAL A 35 1.64 1.45 -26.08
N LYS A 36 2.45 2.48 -25.82
CA LYS A 36 2.93 3.43 -26.82
C LYS A 36 4.20 2.98 -27.55
N GLY A 37 4.72 1.79 -27.26
CA GLY A 37 5.99 1.29 -27.82
C GLY A 37 7.24 2.00 -27.29
N LEU A 38 7.15 2.78 -26.21
CA LEU A 38 8.28 3.53 -25.64
C LEU A 38 9.13 2.69 -24.67
N VAL A 39 8.60 1.58 -24.16
CA VAL A 39 9.26 0.62 -23.28
C VAL A 39 8.82 -0.79 -23.71
N VAL A 40 9.69 -1.79 -23.54
CA VAL A 40 9.32 -3.19 -23.82
C VAL A 40 8.27 -3.68 -22.81
N MET A 41 7.21 -4.32 -23.31
CA MET A 41 6.24 -5.01 -22.47
C MET A 41 6.91 -6.23 -21.83
N SER A 42 7.31 -6.11 -20.56
CA SER A 42 7.82 -7.24 -19.77
C SER A 42 6.67 -8.04 -19.16
N SER A 43 6.98 -9.25 -18.67
CA SER A 43 6.01 -10.09 -17.96
C SER A 43 5.40 -9.39 -16.72
N GLU A 44 6.19 -8.56 -16.01
CA GLU A 44 5.68 -7.72 -14.91
C GLU A 44 4.65 -6.70 -15.40
N LEU A 45 4.89 -6.04 -16.54
CA LEU A 45 3.94 -5.05 -17.07
C LEU A 45 2.69 -5.71 -17.66
N GLU A 46 2.85 -6.89 -18.25
CA GLU A 46 1.73 -7.69 -18.75
C GLU A 46 0.82 -8.19 -17.62
N ASP A 47 1.39 -8.68 -16.51
CA ASP A 47 0.63 -9.03 -15.30
C ASP A 47 -0.16 -7.83 -14.76
N VAL A 48 0.46 -6.64 -14.74
CA VAL A 48 -0.22 -5.41 -14.31
C VAL A 48 -1.36 -5.05 -15.24
N ALA A 49 -1.14 -5.07 -16.55
CA ALA A 49 -2.17 -4.76 -17.55
C ALA A 49 -3.34 -5.75 -17.45
N ASN A 50 -3.05 -7.06 -17.40
CA ASN A 50 -4.05 -8.11 -17.29
C ASN A 50 -4.84 -8.02 -15.98
N GLY A 51 -4.17 -7.79 -14.85
CA GLY A 51 -4.82 -7.57 -13.56
C GLY A 51 -5.82 -6.41 -13.61
N ILE A 52 -5.45 -5.29 -14.23
CA ILE A 52 -6.34 -4.14 -14.38
C ILE A 52 -7.57 -4.49 -15.24
N MET A 53 -7.37 -5.15 -16.39
CA MET A 53 -8.47 -5.56 -17.27
C MET A 53 -9.44 -6.55 -16.62
N THR A 54 -8.93 -7.38 -15.70
CA THR A 54 -9.70 -8.45 -15.02
C THR A 54 -10.16 -8.07 -13.61
N ASN A 55 -9.98 -6.82 -13.19
CA ASN A 55 -10.31 -6.33 -11.84
C ASN A 55 -9.60 -7.13 -10.71
N MET A 56 -8.39 -7.63 -10.99
CA MET A 56 -7.55 -8.35 -10.05
C MET A 56 -6.31 -7.52 -9.67
N THR A 57 -5.93 -7.54 -8.40
CA THR A 57 -4.68 -6.91 -7.97
C THR A 57 -3.48 -7.66 -8.55
N PRO A 58 -2.58 -7.00 -9.31
CA PRO A 58 -1.39 -7.61 -9.91
C PRO A 58 -0.47 -8.27 -8.88
N SER A 59 0.23 -9.32 -9.29
CA SER A 59 1.14 -10.10 -8.45
C SER A 59 2.26 -9.24 -7.86
N VAL A 60 2.82 -8.33 -8.67
CA VAL A 60 3.90 -7.42 -8.26
C VAL A 60 3.47 -6.39 -7.22
N TRP A 61 2.17 -6.06 -7.16
CA TRP A 61 1.63 -5.22 -6.09
C TRP A 61 1.38 -6.07 -4.86
N LYS A 62 0.75 -7.25 -5.00
CA LYS A 62 0.52 -8.20 -3.90
C LYS A 62 1.81 -8.54 -3.14
N ALA A 63 2.91 -8.75 -3.85
CA ALA A 63 4.22 -9.09 -3.27
C ALA A 63 4.78 -8.01 -2.32
N CYS A 64 4.33 -6.77 -2.41
CA CYS A 64 4.71 -5.69 -1.50
C CYS A 64 3.51 -5.05 -0.78
N SER A 65 2.34 -5.69 -0.84
CA SER A 65 1.09 -5.23 -0.26
C SER A 65 0.84 -5.83 1.13
N TYR A 66 -0.09 -5.21 1.87
CA TYR A 66 -0.77 -5.85 2.98
C TYR A 66 -1.71 -6.96 2.47
N PRO A 67 -2.05 -7.95 3.32
CA PRO A 67 -3.00 -9.02 2.97
C PRO A 67 -4.37 -8.46 2.57
N SER A 68 -4.88 -8.88 1.40
CA SER A 68 -6.21 -8.49 0.93
C SER A 68 -6.76 -9.51 -0.06
N LEU A 69 -8.07 -9.79 0.06
CA LEU A 69 -8.84 -10.60 -0.88
C LEU A 69 -9.80 -9.74 -1.71
N LYS A 70 -9.73 -8.41 -1.58
CA LYS A 70 -10.62 -7.49 -2.31
C LYS A 70 -10.26 -7.49 -3.80
N PRO A 71 -11.25 -7.35 -4.71
CA PRO A 71 -10.98 -7.06 -6.12
C PRO A 71 -10.31 -5.69 -6.26
N LEU A 72 -9.69 -5.41 -7.40
CA LEU A 72 -8.83 -4.25 -7.61
C LEU A 72 -9.50 -2.92 -7.21
N VAL A 73 -10.76 -2.69 -7.61
CA VAL A 73 -11.50 -1.47 -7.23
C VAL A 73 -11.60 -1.33 -5.71
N GLY A 74 -12.00 -2.40 -5.01
CA GLY A 74 -12.10 -2.42 -3.56
C GLY A 74 -10.74 -2.33 -2.87
N TYR A 75 -9.70 -2.90 -3.48
CA TYR A 75 -8.33 -2.82 -3.02
C TYR A 75 -7.78 -1.39 -3.07
N VAL A 76 -8.01 -0.66 -4.16
CA VAL A 76 -7.56 0.74 -4.31
C VAL A 76 -8.29 1.67 -3.33
N ALA A 77 -9.60 1.45 -3.13
CA ALA A 77 -10.38 2.20 -2.15
C ALA A 77 -9.85 1.97 -0.72
N ASP A 78 -9.54 0.72 -0.37
CA ASP A 78 -8.97 0.33 0.91
C ASP A 78 -7.57 0.92 1.12
N LEU A 79 -6.70 0.85 0.09
CA LEU A 79 -5.37 1.47 0.12
C LEU A 79 -5.46 2.97 0.38
N SER A 80 -6.37 3.64 -0.31
CA SER A 80 -6.60 5.08 -0.14
C SER A 80 -7.08 5.42 1.27
N ALA A 81 -7.95 4.59 1.86
CA ALA A 81 -8.42 4.77 3.22
C ALA A 81 -7.27 4.62 4.24
N ARG A 82 -6.40 3.62 4.07
CA ARG A 82 -5.23 3.41 4.93
C ARG A 82 -4.24 4.56 4.86
N LEU A 83 -3.94 5.04 3.65
CA LEU A 83 -3.07 6.20 3.46
C LEU A 83 -3.64 7.45 4.13
N ARG A 84 -4.96 7.68 4.03
CA ARG A 84 -5.63 8.77 4.75
C ARG A 84 -5.53 8.62 6.27
N PHE A 85 -5.76 7.42 6.80
CA PHE A 85 -5.62 7.17 8.24
C PHE A 85 -4.21 7.53 8.75
N LEU A 86 -3.17 7.06 8.06
CA LEU A 86 -1.78 7.39 8.42
C LEU A 86 -1.46 8.87 8.23
N GLN A 87 -1.99 9.50 7.18
CA GLN A 87 -1.79 10.92 6.93
C GLN A 87 -2.42 11.78 8.03
N ASN A 88 -3.63 11.44 8.47
CA ASN A 88 -4.30 12.12 9.58
C ASN A 88 -3.51 11.96 10.87
N TRP A 89 -2.94 10.78 11.13
CA TRP A 89 -2.05 10.59 12.28
C TRP A 89 -0.83 11.55 12.20
N ILE A 90 -0.20 11.70 11.04
CA ILE A 90 0.92 12.63 10.87
C ILE A 90 0.49 14.09 11.11
N SER A 91 -0.67 14.51 10.60
CA SER A 91 -1.09 15.91 10.63
C SER A 91 -1.76 16.33 11.93
N GLU A 92 -2.50 15.42 12.58
CA GLU A 92 -3.36 15.72 13.72
C GLU A 92 -2.84 15.09 15.03
N GLY A 93 -1.81 14.25 14.95
CA GLY A 93 -1.26 13.52 16.10
C GLY A 93 -1.90 12.14 16.29
N ILE A 94 -1.61 11.52 17.43
CA ILE A 94 -2.01 10.12 17.70
C ILE A 94 -3.54 9.99 17.67
N PRO A 95 -4.11 9.08 16.85
CA PRO A 95 -5.55 8.94 16.76
C PRO A 95 -6.13 8.40 18.07
N PRO A 96 -7.33 8.86 18.48
CA PRO A 96 -7.98 8.38 19.70
C PRO A 96 -8.44 6.92 19.61
N THR A 97 -8.61 6.40 18.38
CA THR A 97 -8.95 5.01 18.09
C THR A 97 -8.13 4.49 16.92
N PHE A 98 -7.54 3.30 17.07
CA PHE A 98 -6.71 2.71 16.04
C PHE A 98 -7.50 1.77 15.13
N TRP A 99 -7.37 1.94 13.82
CA TRP A 99 -7.85 0.98 12.84
C TRP A 99 -6.86 -0.18 12.71
N LEU A 100 -6.96 -1.18 13.59
CA LEU A 100 -5.96 -2.24 13.70
C LEU A 100 -5.76 -3.01 12.39
N SER A 101 -6.83 -3.36 11.67
CA SER A 101 -6.70 -4.04 10.37
C SER A 101 -6.13 -3.13 9.26
N GLY A 102 -5.97 -1.83 9.53
CA GLY A 102 -5.40 -0.81 8.65
C GLY A 102 -3.87 -0.87 8.52
N PHE A 103 -3.20 -1.52 9.46
CA PHE A 103 -1.75 -1.73 9.47
C PHE A 103 -1.32 -2.90 8.57
N TYR A 104 -0.07 -2.88 8.11
CA TYR A 104 0.58 -4.03 7.49
C TYR A 104 0.82 -5.16 8.49
N PHE A 105 1.28 -4.82 9.70
CA PHE A 105 1.56 -5.78 10.76
C PHE A 105 0.93 -5.33 12.08
N THR A 106 -0.16 -5.99 12.46
CA THR A 106 -0.86 -5.73 13.74
C THR A 106 0.00 -6.12 14.95
N GLN A 107 0.86 -7.13 14.80
CA GLN A 107 1.68 -7.64 15.89
C GLN A 107 2.73 -6.62 16.37
N SER A 108 3.36 -5.88 15.45
CA SER A 108 4.30 -4.81 15.81
C SER A 108 3.64 -3.66 16.57
N PHE A 109 2.36 -3.41 16.31
CA PHE A 109 1.58 -2.42 17.06
C PHE A 109 1.31 -2.88 18.50
N LEU A 110 0.85 -4.13 18.68
CA LEU A 110 0.54 -4.69 20.00
C LEU A 110 1.77 -4.79 20.91
N THR A 111 2.95 -5.10 20.35
CA THR A 111 4.20 -5.15 21.12
C THR A 111 4.74 -3.78 21.48
N GLY A 112 4.40 -2.73 20.74
CA GLY A 112 4.81 -1.35 21.05
C GLY A 112 3.93 -0.67 22.11
N GLN A 113 2.83 -1.32 22.50
CA GLN A 113 1.86 -0.87 23.51
C GLN A 113 2.12 -1.45 24.90
N LEU A 114 2.83 -2.58 24.97
CA LEU A 114 3.31 -3.24 26.20
C LEU A 114 4.63 -2.61 26.67
#